data_AF-A0A1E4ZPP1-F1
#
_entry.id   AF-A0A1E4ZPP1-F1
#
_cell.length_a   1.000
_cell.length_b   1.000
_cell.length_c   1.000
_cell.angle_alpha   90.00
_cell.angle_beta   90.00
_cell.angle_gamma   90.00
#
_symmetry.space_group_name_H-M   'P 1'
#
loop_
_entity.id
_entity.type
_entity.pdbx_description
1 polymer ?
#
loop_
_entity_poly.entity_id
_entity_poly.type
_entity_poly.pdbx_seq_one_letter_code
_entity_poly.pdbx_strand_id
1 'polypeptide(L)'
;MRRYLLLALLLSHPAIADLEIARDLMDAGSYEAAYRELWPAARSGNAEAEELIGVMYAMGLGVKQDDRRAFEWYLRSAMKGHPGAQSGVGWYYEVGRGLPSVDLVRAYMWYTLSAIGGDPDAAISLEEVIKKMNREQINAAHVLIADYKAWLYPFR
;
A
#
# COMPACT_ATOMS: atom_id res chain seq x y z
N MET A 1 7.18 -55.89 9.16
CA MET A 1 6.22 -54.92 8.59
C MET A 1 6.84 -53.53 8.64
N ARG A 2 7.35 -53.02 7.51
CA ARG A 2 7.89 -51.64 7.40
C ARG A 2 6.71 -50.67 7.32
N ARG A 3 6.57 -49.78 8.30
CA ARG A 3 5.64 -48.65 8.24
C ARG A 3 6.28 -47.56 7.39
N TYR A 4 5.71 -47.31 6.22
CA TYR A 4 6.07 -46.15 5.41
C TYR A 4 5.41 -44.92 6.03
N LEU A 5 6.22 -43.98 6.55
CA LEU A 5 5.76 -42.62 6.80
C LEU A 5 5.59 -41.93 5.45
N LEU A 6 4.36 -41.59 5.09
CA LEU A 6 4.05 -40.67 4.00
C LEU A 6 4.28 -39.25 4.52
N LEU A 7 5.44 -38.68 4.21
CA LEU A 7 5.70 -37.24 4.38
C LEU A 7 5.08 -36.54 3.17
N ALA A 8 3.91 -35.92 3.36
CA ALA A 8 3.29 -35.08 2.34
C ALA A 8 4.09 -33.78 2.22
N LEU A 9 4.87 -33.65 1.14
CA LEU A 9 5.47 -32.39 0.73
C LEU A 9 4.35 -31.45 0.27
N LEU A 10 3.93 -30.53 1.13
CA LEU A 10 3.13 -29.39 0.74
C LEU A 10 4.02 -28.49 -0.14
N LEU A 11 3.85 -28.60 -1.46
CA LEU A 11 4.39 -27.64 -2.40
C LEU A 11 3.71 -26.30 -2.11
N SER A 12 4.43 -25.39 -1.46
CA SER A 12 4.02 -23.99 -1.34
C SER A 12 3.81 -23.47 -2.76
N HIS A 13 2.56 -23.19 -3.14
CA HIS A 13 2.31 -22.44 -4.36
C HIS A 13 3.05 -21.10 -4.24
N PRO A 14 3.79 -20.67 -5.27
CA PRO A 14 4.46 -19.39 -5.21
C PRO A 14 3.38 -18.31 -5.08
N ALA A 15 3.51 -17.44 -4.08
CA ALA A 15 2.56 -16.38 -3.73
C ALA A 15 2.18 -15.43 -4.90
N ILE A 16 2.89 -15.52 -6.03
CA ILE A 16 2.61 -14.81 -7.28
C ILE A 16 1.32 -15.32 -7.95
N ALA A 17 1.06 -16.63 -7.93
CA ALA A 17 -0.11 -17.22 -8.58
C ALA A 17 -1.43 -16.74 -7.92
N ASP A 18 -1.42 -16.53 -6.61
CA ASP A 18 -2.59 -16.13 -5.85
C ASP A 18 -2.96 -14.65 -6.10
N LEU A 19 -1.98 -13.79 -6.44
CA LEU A 19 -2.21 -12.37 -6.74
C LEU A 19 -2.86 -12.15 -8.11
N GLU A 20 -2.44 -12.91 -9.13
CA GLU A 20 -3.04 -12.83 -10.46
C GLU A 20 -4.50 -13.28 -10.42
N ILE A 21 -4.79 -14.40 -9.74
CA ILE A 21 -6.17 -14.86 -9.54
C ILE A 21 -7.00 -13.80 -8.80
N ALA A 22 -6.44 -13.19 -7.75
CA ALA A 22 -7.14 -12.12 -7.04
C ALA A 22 -7.48 -10.94 -7.95
N ARG A 23 -6.56 -10.53 -8.82
CA ARG A 23 -6.79 -9.44 -9.80
C ARG A 23 -7.87 -9.80 -10.80
N ASP A 24 -7.82 -10.99 -11.38
CA ASP A 24 -8.86 -11.48 -12.31
C ASP A 24 -10.23 -11.48 -11.63
N LEU A 25 -10.29 -11.88 -10.36
CA LEU A 25 -11.52 -11.83 -9.56
C LEU A 25 -11.98 -10.39 -9.29
N MET A 26 -11.06 -9.45 -9.03
CA MET A 26 -11.40 -8.02 -8.89
C MET A 26 -11.96 -7.45 -10.19
N ASP A 27 -11.33 -7.74 -11.33
CA ASP A 27 -11.78 -7.31 -12.66
C ASP A 27 -13.14 -7.91 -13.02
N ALA A 28 -13.40 -9.15 -12.58
CA ALA A 28 -14.70 -9.81 -12.70
C ALA A 28 -15.75 -9.33 -11.67
N GLY A 29 -15.41 -8.37 -10.79
CA GLY A 29 -16.29 -7.87 -9.73
C GLY A 29 -16.56 -8.86 -8.59
N SER A 30 -15.83 -9.97 -8.53
CA SER A 30 -15.93 -11.01 -7.51
C SER A 30 -15.11 -10.67 -6.26
N TYR A 31 -15.40 -9.51 -5.67
CA TYR A 31 -14.54 -8.92 -4.64
C TYR A 31 -14.42 -9.74 -3.35
N GLU A 32 -15.47 -10.41 -2.88
CA GLU A 32 -15.34 -11.27 -1.69
C GLU A 32 -14.41 -12.47 -1.95
N ALA A 33 -14.40 -13.00 -3.17
CA ALA A 33 -13.48 -14.06 -3.56
C ALA A 33 -12.05 -13.52 -3.66
N ALA A 34 -11.87 -12.37 -4.33
CA ALA A 34 -10.57 -11.71 -4.41
C ALA A 34 -9.98 -11.45 -3.02
N TYR A 35 -10.78 -10.97 -2.06
CA TYR A 35 -10.33 -10.74 -0.69
C TYR A 35 -9.78 -12.02 -0.04
N ARG A 36 -10.45 -13.15 -0.26
CA ARG A 36 -10.02 -14.45 0.28
C ARG A 36 -8.68 -14.90 -0.31
N GLU A 37 -8.45 -14.66 -1.60
CA GLU A 37 -7.18 -14.97 -2.26
C GLU A 37 -6.05 -14.02 -1.81
N LEU A 38 -6.35 -12.73 -1.60
CA LEU A 38 -5.35 -11.76 -1.12
C LEU A 38 -4.93 -11.99 0.32
N TRP A 39 -5.85 -12.48 1.17
CA TRP A 39 -5.66 -12.49 2.62
C TRP A 39 -4.41 -13.25 3.09
N PRO A 40 -4.10 -14.48 2.64
CA PRO A 40 -2.88 -15.19 3.04
C PRO A 40 -1.60 -14.45 2.67
N ALA A 41 -1.54 -13.86 1.47
CA ALA A 41 -0.37 -13.12 1.00
C ALA A 41 -0.16 -11.83 1.79
N ALA A 42 -1.24 -11.06 2.01
CA ALA A 42 -1.19 -9.85 2.83
C ALA A 42 -0.79 -10.16 4.27
N ARG A 43 -1.30 -11.24 4.86
CA ARG A 43 -0.93 -11.70 6.21
C ARG A 43 0.52 -12.15 6.32
N SER A 44 1.12 -12.56 5.20
CA SER A 44 2.54 -12.92 5.10
C SER A 44 3.42 -11.73 4.74
N GLY A 45 2.84 -10.53 4.64
CA GLY A 45 3.56 -9.29 4.41
C GLY A 45 3.86 -8.99 2.94
N ASN A 46 3.18 -9.62 1.98
CA ASN A 46 3.28 -9.23 0.58
C ASN A 46 2.69 -7.81 0.41
N ALA A 47 3.52 -6.86 -0.03
CA ALA A 47 3.15 -5.45 -0.10
C ALA A 47 2.04 -5.16 -1.13
N GLU A 48 2.04 -5.87 -2.25
CA GLU A 48 1.04 -5.74 -3.31
C GLU A 48 -0.34 -6.25 -2.83
N ALA A 49 -0.38 -7.39 -2.13
CA ALA A 49 -1.62 -7.86 -1.51
C ALA A 49 -2.15 -6.89 -0.43
N GLU A 50 -1.26 -6.32 0.38
CA GLU A 50 -1.62 -5.33 1.38
C GLU A 50 -2.19 -4.05 0.76
N GLU A 51 -1.62 -3.61 -0.37
CA GLU A 51 -2.12 -2.46 -1.14
C GLU A 51 -3.52 -2.74 -1.67
N LEU A 52 -3.74 -3.89 -2.31
CA LEU A 52 -5.05 -4.28 -2.84
C LEU A 52 -6.11 -4.39 -1.73
N ILE A 53 -5.77 -4.94 -0.56
CA ILE A 53 -6.68 -4.93 0.59
C ILE A 53 -6.98 -3.49 1.07
N GLY A 54 -5.99 -2.59 1.02
CA GLY A 54 -6.17 -1.16 1.24
C GLY A 54 -7.23 -0.57 0.31
N VAL A 55 -7.13 -0.83 -1.00
CA VAL A 55 -8.11 -0.42 -2.02
C VAL A 55 -9.50 -0.94 -1.68
N MET A 56 -9.61 -2.22 -1.31
CA MET A 56 -10.90 -2.83 -0.99
C MET A 56 -11.59 -2.18 0.19
N TYR A 57 -10.87 -1.83 1.26
CA TYR A 57 -11.43 -1.07 2.37
C TYR A 57 -11.74 0.39 2.01
N ALA A 58 -10.92 1.04 1.18
CA ALA A 58 -11.13 2.43 0.77
C ALA A 58 -12.41 2.58 -0.06
N MET A 59 -12.70 1.60 -0.92
CA MET A 59 -13.80 1.62 -1.87
C MET A 59 -15.02 0.78 -1.43
N GLY A 60 -14.90 -0.04 -0.39
CA GLY A 60 -15.97 -0.95 0.06
C GLY A 60 -16.19 -2.13 -0.89
N LEU A 61 -15.12 -2.65 -1.50
CA LEU A 61 -15.17 -3.75 -2.48
C LEU A 61 -15.11 -5.09 -1.74
N GLY A 62 -16.25 -5.81 -1.68
CA GLY A 62 -16.32 -7.11 -1.00
C GLY A 62 -16.13 -7.03 0.53
N VAL A 63 -15.97 -5.83 1.08
CA VAL A 63 -15.88 -5.53 2.52
C VAL A 63 -16.61 -4.22 2.79
N LYS A 64 -17.02 -4.00 4.04
CA LYS A 64 -17.56 -2.69 4.44
C LYS A 64 -16.46 -1.63 4.32
N GLN A 65 -16.77 -0.52 3.65
CA GLN A 65 -15.87 0.62 3.54
C GLN A 65 -15.42 1.12 4.92
N ASP A 66 -14.12 1.28 5.10
CA ASP A 66 -13.49 1.71 6.36
C ASP A 66 -12.14 2.38 6.05
N ASP A 67 -12.15 3.72 6.05
CA ASP A 67 -10.97 4.54 5.71
C ASP A 67 -9.81 4.35 6.67
N ARG A 68 -10.09 4.10 7.95
CA ARG A 68 -9.03 3.88 8.93
C ARG A 68 -8.32 2.56 8.64
N ARG A 69 -9.08 1.50 8.34
CA ARG A 69 -8.48 0.22 7.93
C ARG A 69 -7.75 0.33 6.60
N ALA A 70 -8.32 1.04 5.63
CA ALA A 70 -7.65 1.29 4.35
C ALA A 70 -6.29 1.96 4.57
N PHE A 71 -6.25 3.05 5.34
CA PHE A 71 -5.01 3.73 5.69
C PHE A 71 -4.00 2.80 6.38
N GLU A 72 -4.44 1.99 7.35
CA GLU A 72 -3.57 1.04 8.03
C GLU A 72 -2.95 0.01 7.08
N TRP A 73 -3.70 -0.51 6.11
CA TRP A 73 -3.20 -1.46 5.11
C TRP A 73 -2.26 -0.80 4.10
N TYR A 74 -2.63 0.37 3.59
CA TYR A 74 -1.74 1.16 2.74
C TYR A 74 -0.44 1.49 3.46
N LEU A 75 -0.48 1.88 4.74
CA LEU A 75 0.73 2.19 5.50
C LEU A 75 1.66 0.99 5.63
N ARG A 76 1.14 -0.22 5.89
CA ARG A 76 1.95 -1.45 5.95
C ARG A 76 2.68 -1.72 4.63
N SER A 77 1.97 -1.58 3.51
CA SER A 77 2.53 -1.74 2.18
C SER A 77 3.55 -0.65 1.82
N ALA A 78 3.21 0.61 2.12
CA ALA A 78 4.03 1.79 1.88
C ALA A 78 5.36 1.74 2.64
N MET A 79 5.36 1.24 3.88
CA MET A 79 6.58 1.01 4.67
C MET A 79 7.50 -0.07 4.10
N LYS A 80 7.06 -0.82 3.07
CA LYS A 80 7.90 -1.78 2.34
C LYS A 80 8.36 -1.26 0.98
N GLY A 81 8.11 0.02 0.71
CA GLY A 81 8.53 0.65 -0.55
C GLY A 81 7.55 0.46 -1.70
N HIS A 82 6.32 -0.02 -1.48
CA HIS A 82 5.35 -0.18 -2.56
C HIS A 82 4.82 1.19 -3.04
N PRO A 83 5.12 1.63 -4.28
CA PRO A 83 4.86 3.01 -4.69
C PRO A 83 3.37 3.38 -4.68
N GLY A 84 2.51 2.56 -5.27
CA GLY A 84 1.06 2.82 -5.28
C GLY A 84 0.45 2.95 -3.87
N ALA A 85 0.99 2.20 -2.90
CA ALA A 85 0.54 2.33 -1.52
C ALA A 85 1.07 3.60 -0.85
N GLN A 86 2.29 4.04 -1.18
CA GLN A 86 2.82 5.33 -0.73
C GLN A 86 1.95 6.48 -1.25
N SER A 87 1.50 6.43 -2.51
CA SER A 87 0.50 7.37 -3.04
C SER A 87 -0.82 7.31 -2.26
N GLY A 88 -1.33 6.11 -1.96
CA GLY A 88 -2.53 5.95 -1.13
C GLY A 88 -2.40 6.57 0.26
N VAL A 89 -1.27 6.37 0.94
CA VAL A 89 -0.98 7.01 2.24
C VAL A 89 -0.89 8.53 2.09
N GLY A 90 -0.21 9.02 1.04
CA GLY A 90 -0.12 10.45 0.74
C GLY A 90 -1.48 11.10 0.60
N TRP A 91 -2.39 10.45 -0.15
CA TRP A 91 -3.76 10.91 -0.34
C TRP A 91 -4.55 10.98 0.95
N TYR A 92 -4.46 9.94 1.80
CA TYR A 92 -5.14 9.95 3.09
C TYR A 92 -4.68 11.09 4.01
N TYR A 93 -3.39 11.41 4.03
CA TYR A 93 -2.89 12.57 4.76
C TYR A 93 -3.33 13.90 4.13
N GLU A 94 -3.40 13.98 2.80
CA GLU A 94 -3.82 15.18 2.08
C GLU A 94 -5.28 15.55 2.37
N VAL A 95 -6.16 14.54 2.37
CA VAL A 95 -7.61 14.75 2.56
C VAL A 95 -8.06 14.59 4.02
N GLY A 96 -7.22 13.99 4.87
CA GLY A 96 -7.49 13.77 6.29
C GLY A 96 -8.59 12.74 6.59
N ARG A 97 -8.99 11.93 5.60
CA ARG A 97 -10.12 10.99 5.73
C ARG A 97 -9.74 9.81 6.63
N GLY A 98 -10.55 9.50 7.63
CA GLY A 98 -10.21 8.45 8.61
C GLY A 98 -9.02 8.79 9.53
N LEU A 99 -8.46 10.00 9.43
CA LEU A 99 -7.39 10.54 10.26
C LEU A 99 -7.90 11.70 11.13
N PRO A 100 -7.18 12.09 12.20
CA PRO A 100 -7.59 13.20 13.04
C PRO A 100 -7.64 14.56 12.33
N SER A 101 -6.78 14.78 11.33
CA SER A 101 -6.70 16.01 10.55
C SER A 101 -5.92 15.79 9.24
N VAL A 102 -6.01 16.76 8.34
CA VAL A 102 -5.09 16.89 7.20
C VAL A 102 -3.64 17.11 7.68
N ASP A 103 -2.69 16.54 6.96
CA ASP A 103 -1.24 16.72 7.16
C ASP A 103 -0.51 16.78 5.81
N LEU A 104 -0.40 17.99 5.25
CA LEU A 104 0.22 18.21 3.93
C LEU A 104 1.72 17.90 3.92
N VAL A 105 2.40 17.98 5.07
CA VAL A 105 3.83 17.66 5.19
C VAL A 105 4.04 16.17 4.96
N ARG A 106 3.25 15.32 5.63
CA ARG A 106 3.30 13.87 5.42
C ARG A 106 2.77 13.47 4.05
N ALA A 107 1.75 14.15 3.53
CA ALA A 107 1.25 13.90 2.18
C ALA A 107 2.36 14.10 1.12
N TYR A 108 3.00 15.27 1.12
CA TYR A 108 4.11 15.56 0.21
C TYR A 108 5.28 14.58 0.37
N MET A 109 5.62 14.21 1.61
CA MET A 109 6.66 13.21 1.87
C MET A 109 6.32 11.86 1.23
N TRP A 110 5.11 11.34 1.44
CA TRP A 110 4.71 10.03 0.91
C TRP A 110 4.58 10.03 -0.62
N TYR A 111 4.03 11.07 -1.23
CA TYR A 111 4.04 11.21 -2.69
C TYR A 111 5.47 11.30 -3.25
N THR A 112 6.39 11.97 -2.54
CA THR A 112 7.80 12.03 -2.98
C THR A 112 8.45 10.66 -2.95
N LEU A 113 8.23 9.90 -1.87
CA LEU A 113 8.72 8.52 -1.75
C LEU A 113 8.12 7.62 -2.83
N SER A 114 6.84 7.81 -3.17
CA SER A 114 6.15 7.10 -4.24
C SER A 114 6.78 7.38 -5.61
N ALA A 115 7.02 8.66 -5.93
CA ALA A 115 7.70 9.06 -7.15
C ALA A 115 9.12 8.48 -7.25
N ILE A 116 9.89 8.50 -6.15
CA ILE A 116 11.20 7.82 -6.06
C ILE A 116 11.07 6.31 -6.28
N GLY A 117 9.99 5.72 -5.77
CA GLY A 117 9.63 4.31 -5.92
C GLY A 117 9.31 3.90 -7.35
N GLY A 118 8.80 4.83 -8.16
CA GLY A 118 8.50 4.66 -9.58
C GLY A 118 7.03 4.76 -9.96
N ASP A 119 6.18 5.30 -9.08
CA ASP A 119 4.79 5.61 -9.43
C ASP A 119 4.74 6.85 -10.35
N PRO A 120 4.27 6.71 -11.62
CA PRO A 120 4.19 7.83 -12.54
C PRO A 120 3.15 8.87 -12.14
N ASP A 121 2.10 8.49 -11.41
CA ASP A 121 0.99 9.37 -11.03
C ASP A 121 1.31 10.20 -9.78
N ALA A 122 2.35 9.80 -9.03
CA ALA A 122 2.82 10.54 -7.85
C ALA A 122 3.29 11.96 -8.19
N ALA A 123 3.82 12.20 -9.40
CA ALA A 123 4.24 13.52 -9.84
C ALA A 123 3.06 14.53 -9.89
N ILE A 124 1.91 14.09 -10.40
CA ILE A 124 0.69 14.91 -10.44
C ILE A 124 0.26 15.26 -9.01
N SER A 125 0.28 14.27 -8.12
CA SER A 125 -0.08 14.45 -6.71
C SER A 125 0.85 15.44 -5.99
N LEU A 126 2.15 15.43 -6.30
CA LEU A 126 3.13 16.39 -5.78
C LEU A 126 2.85 17.82 -6.25
N GLU A 127 2.54 18.00 -7.53
CA GLU A 127 2.19 19.31 -8.09
C GLU A 127 0.93 19.88 -7.44
N GLU A 128 -0.05 19.05 -7.11
CA GLU A 128 -1.27 19.50 -6.45
C GLU A 128 -1.06 19.82 -4.97
N VAL A 129 -0.35 18.98 -4.23
CA VAL A 129 -0.19 19.18 -2.78
C VAL A 129 0.72 20.37 -2.48
N ILE A 130 1.78 20.61 -3.28
CA ILE A 130 2.73 21.70 -3.03
C ILE A 130 2.08 23.09 -3.15
N LYS A 131 1.05 23.23 -4.01
CA LYS A 131 0.25 24.47 -4.15
C LYS A 131 -0.48 24.85 -2.86
N LYS A 132 -0.71 23.89 -1.97
CA LYS A 132 -1.44 24.04 -0.70
C LYS A 132 -0.50 24.31 0.48
N MET A 133 0.81 24.24 0.28
CA MET A 133 1.83 24.29 1.34
C MET A 133 2.52 25.66 1.42
N ASN A 134 2.91 26.05 2.63
CA ASN A 134 3.84 27.15 2.84
C ASN A 134 5.31 26.66 2.84
N ARG A 135 6.25 27.60 2.87
CA ARG A 135 7.69 27.31 2.81
C ARG A 135 8.17 26.50 4.01
N GLU A 136 7.63 26.75 5.19
CA GLU A 136 7.96 26.03 6.43
C GLU A 136 7.57 24.54 6.32
N GLN A 137 6.38 24.27 5.79
CA GLN A 137 5.88 22.92 5.54
C GLN A 137 6.72 22.18 4.50
N ILE A 138 7.09 22.85 3.40
CA ILE A 138 7.97 22.27 2.37
C ILE A 138 9.33 21.90 2.97
N ASN A 139 9.93 22.80 3.76
CA ASN A 139 11.20 22.52 4.44
C ASN A 139 11.08 21.34 5.40
N ALA A 140 10.01 21.27 6.20
CA ALA A 140 9.77 20.16 7.11
C ALA A 140 9.61 18.83 6.35
N ALA A 141 8.93 18.85 5.20
CA ALA A 141 8.75 17.66 4.38
C ALA A 141 10.09 17.15 3.82
N HIS A 142 10.97 18.04 3.35
CA HIS A 142 12.31 17.64 2.88
C HIS A 142 13.15 16.95 3.96
N VAL A 143 13.04 17.37 5.22
CA VAL A 143 13.72 16.68 6.34
C VAL A 143 13.17 15.26 6.48
N LEU A 144 11.85 15.09 6.52
CA LEU A 144 11.23 13.76 6.64
C LEU A 144 11.55 12.86 5.42
N ILE A 145 11.55 13.43 4.21
CA ILE A 145 11.90 12.70 2.99
C ILE A 145 13.33 12.16 3.09
N ALA A 146 14.29 12.95 3.57
CA ALA A 146 15.67 12.51 3.72
C ALA A 146 15.78 11.31 4.69
N ASP A 147 15.10 11.38 5.83
CA ASP A 147 15.08 10.32 6.84
C ASP A 147 14.46 9.03 6.28
N TYR A 148 13.27 9.12 5.67
CA TYR A 148 12.56 7.96 5.14
C TYR A 148 13.20 7.39 3.89
N LYS A 149 13.75 8.22 3.00
CA LYS A 149 14.45 7.77 1.79
C LYS A 149 15.64 6.89 2.17
N ALA A 150 16.42 7.30 3.17
CA ALA A 150 17.58 6.53 3.62
C ALA A 150 17.19 5.12 4.10
N TRP A 151 16.00 4.96 4.70
CA TRP A 151 15.50 3.68 5.19
C TRP A 151 14.81 2.83 4.10
N LEU A 152 13.94 3.45 3.29
CA LEU A 152 13.14 2.75 2.27
C LEU A 152 13.91 2.45 0.98
N TYR A 153 14.85 3.33 0.63
CA TYR A 153 15.58 3.29 -0.63
C TYR A 153 17.09 3.49 -0.41
N PRO A 154 17.76 2.66 0.41
CA PRO A 154 19.16 2.86 0.81
C PRO A 154 20.17 2.76 -0.34
N PHE A 155 19.77 2.19 -1.48
CA PHE A 155 20.62 1.99 -2.66
C PHE A 155 20.17 2.81 -3.89
N ARG A 156 19.29 3.79 -3.71
CA ARG A 156 18.84 4.71 -4.79
C ARG A 156 19.24 6.17 -4.54
#